data_AF-A0A7Y2CW13-F1
#
_entry.id   AF-A0A7Y2CW13-F1
#
_cell.length_a   1.000
_cell.length_b   1.000
_cell.length_c   1.000
_cell.angle_alpha   90.00
_cell.angle_beta   90.00
_cell.angle_gamma   90.00
#
_symmetry.space_group_name_H-M   'P 1'
#
loop_
_entity.id
_entity.type
_entity.pdbx_description
1 polymer ?
#
loop_
_entity_poly.entity_id
_entity_poly.type
_entity_poly.pdbx_seq_one_letter_code
_entity_poly.pdbx_strand_id
1 'polypeptide(L)'
;MRIDWTDLREELAKWREEGLDLPLWWRDDDATHETVHLHRLLDLGAGFALPVHLAVIPKLADPGLADLCHDHPYVRVLVHGWAHENHAPHGRKKAEFGHPRSALAEEAAA
;
A
#
# COMPACT_ATOMS: atom_id res chain seq x y z
N MET A 1 4.31 -8.84 -21.32
CA MET A 1 2.90 -9.26 -21.21
C MET A 1 2.04 -8.03 -21.46
N ARG A 2 1.12 -8.06 -22.43
CA ARG A 2 0.21 -6.92 -22.69
C ARG A 2 -1.11 -7.26 -22.00
N ILE A 3 -1.41 -6.54 -20.93
CA ILE A 3 -2.66 -6.71 -20.20
C ILE A 3 -3.78 -6.19 -21.11
N ASP A 4 -4.82 -6.99 -21.30
CA ASP A 4 -6.06 -6.54 -21.92
C ASP A 4 -6.87 -5.76 -20.89
N TRP A 5 -7.23 -4.53 -21.24
CA TRP A 5 -7.94 -3.59 -20.37
C TRP A 5 -9.39 -3.37 -20.81
N THR A 6 -9.88 -4.15 -21.78
CA THR A 6 -11.20 -3.95 -22.40
C THR A 6 -12.32 -3.99 -21.35
N ASP A 7 -12.41 -5.07 -20.56
CA ASP A 7 -13.44 -5.22 -19.52
C ASP A 7 -13.44 -4.06 -18.50
N LEU A 8 -12.26 -3.62 -18.06
CA LEU A 8 -12.15 -2.48 -17.14
C LEU A 8 -12.68 -1.19 -17.79
N ARG A 9 -12.34 -0.93 -19.05
CA ARG A 9 -12.80 0.28 -19.75
C ARG A 9 -14.31 0.28 -19.95
N GLU A 10 -14.89 -0.88 -20.28
CA GLU A 10 -16.33 -1.03 -20.44
C GLU A 10 -17.06 -0.76 -19.12
N GLU A 11 -16.56 -1.27 -18.01
CA GLU A 11 -17.16 -1.00 -16.69
C GLU A 11 -17.05 0.48 -16.31
N LEU A 12 -15.88 1.10 -16.48
CA LEU A 12 -15.69 2.53 -16.21
C LEU A 12 -16.59 3.43 -17.09
N ALA A 13 -16.91 2.99 -18.31
CA ALA A 13 -17.84 3.71 -19.18
C ALA A 13 -19.27 3.68 -18.62
N LYS A 14 -19.75 2.53 -18.13
CA LYS A 14 -21.08 2.41 -17.51
C LYS A 14 -21.22 3.29 -16.28
N TRP A 15 -20.22 3.31 -15.39
CA TRP A 15 -20.24 4.18 -14.21
C TRP A 15 -20.35 5.65 -14.60
N ARG A 16 -19.64 6.05 -15.66
CA ARG A 16 -19.72 7.41 -16.19
C ARG A 16 -21.08 7.72 -16.80
N GLU A 17 -21.68 6.79 -17.54
CA GLU A 17 -23.02 6.92 -18.12
C GLU A 17 -24.10 7.04 -17.05
N GLU A 18 -23.96 6.33 -15.94
CA GLU A 18 -24.87 6.36 -14.80
C GLU A 18 -24.59 7.53 -13.82
N GLY A 19 -23.53 8.30 -14.05
CA GLY A 19 -23.15 9.42 -13.18
C GLY A 19 -22.70 8.99 -11.78
N LEU A 20 -22.12 7.78 -11.66
CA LEU A 20 -21.65 7.20 -10.41
C LEU A 20 -20.20 7.57 -10.12
N ASP A 21 -19.91 7.85 -8.85
CA ASP A 21 -18.55 8.06 -8.36
C ASP A 21 -17.90 6.74 -7.98
N LEU A 22 -16.81 6.37 -8.66
CA LEU A 22 -16.04 5.17 -8.34
C LEU A 22 -15.17 5.39 -7.09
N PRO A 23 -15.44 4.71 -5.96
CA PRO A 23 -14.54 4.76 -4.82
C PRO A 23 -13.23 4.05 -5.18
N LEU A 24 -12.15 4.82 -5.29
CA LEU A 24 -10.82 4.30 -5.54
C LEU A 24 -10.03 4.21 -4.23
N TRP A 25 -9.45 3.04 -3.97
CA TRP A 25 -8.44 2.86 -2.95
C TRP A 25 -7.17 2.32 -3.58
N TRP A 26 -6.04 2.94 -3.25
CA TRP A 26 -4.72 2.56 -3.76
C TRP A 26 -3.65 2.77 -2.70
N ARG A 27 -2.58 1.98 -2.82
CA ARG A 27 -1.50 1.89 -1.84
C ARG A 27 -0.16 1.67 -2.53
N ASP A 28 0.89 2.26 -1.97
CA ASP A 28 2.29 1.96 -2.28
C ASP A 28 2.93 1.26 -1.07
N ASP A 29 3.61 0.14 -1.32
CA ASP A 29 4.18 -0.73 -0.29
C ASP A 29 5.68 -0.47 -0.10
N ASP A 30 6.21 -0.91 1.04
CA ASP A 30 7.63 -0.88 1.36
C ASP A 30 8.27 0.52 1.41
N ALA A 31 7.48 1.54 1.75
CA ALA A 31 7.98 2.90 1.88
C ALA A 31 8.95 3.04 3.06
N THR A 32 10.13 3.60 2.79
CA THR A 32 11.23 3.76 3.77
C THR A 32 11.94 5.11 3.69
N HIS A 33 11.94 5.76 2.53
CA HIS A 33 12.57 7.06 2.29
C HIS A 33 11.89 7.74 1.10
N GLU A 34 12.20 9.01 0.87
CA GLU A 34 11.71 9.72 -0.31
C GLU A 34 12.30 9.15 -1.61
N THR A 35 11.47 9.09 -2.65
CA THR A 35 11.92 8.71 -4.00
C THR A 35 11.19 9.54 -5.04
N VAL A 36 11.79 9.70 -6.23
CA VAL A 36 11.13 10.39 -7.36
C VAL A 36 9.79 9.75 -7.74
N HIS A 37 9.67 8.43 -7.57
CA HIS A 37 8.42 7.71 -7.82
C HIS A 37 7.36 8.02 -6.77
N LEU A 38 7.76 8.09 -5.49
CA LEU A 38 6.88 8.49 -4.40
C LEU A 38 6.37 9.92 -4.60
N HIS A 39 7.24 10.89 -4.89
CA HIS A 39 6.81 12.27 -5.19
C HIS A 39 5.77 12.31 -6.31
N ARG A 40 6.01 11.60 -7.42
CA ARG A 40 5.05 11.53 -8.53
C ARG A 40 3.70 10.94 -8.08
N LEU A 41 3.71 9.92 -7.24
CA LEU A 41 2.48 9.34 -6.70
C LEU A 41 1.72 10.34 -5.82
N LEU A 42 2.43 11.06 -4.96
CA LEU A 42 1.85 12.08 -4.08
C LEU A 42 1.26 13.26 -4.87
N ASP A 43 1.96 13.70 -5.92
CA ASP A 43 1.49 14.75 -6.83
C ASP A 43 0.21 14.33 -7.57
N LEU A 44 0.14 13.07 -8.03
CA LEU A 44 -1.05 12.52 -8.65
C LEU A 44 -2.23 12.49 -7.66
N GLY A 45 -2.00 12.00 -6.43
CA GLY A 45 -3.01 12.00 -5.37
C GLY A 45 -3.52 13.41 -5.07
N ALA A 46 -2.61 14.37 -4.90
CA ALA A 46 -2.96 15.77 -4.66
C ALA A 46 -3.75 16.39 -5.81
N GLY A 47 -3.36 16.12 -7.07
CA GLY A 47 -4.04 16.64 -8.26
C GLY A 47 -5.50 16.20 -8.40
N PHE A 48 -5.86 15.04 -7.85
CA PHE A 48 -7.22 14.52 -7.84
C PHE A 48 -7.92 14.59 -6.47
N ALA A 49 -7.27 15.17 -5.46
CA ALA A 49 -7.71 15.12 -4.06
C ALA A 49 -7.99 13.68 -3.56
N LEU A 50 -7.23 12.70 -4.08
CA LEU A 50 -7.39 11.29 -3.78
C LEU A 50 -6.36 10.85 -2.72
N PRO A 51 -6.80 10.21 -1.62
CA PRO A 51 -5.88 9.72 -0.60
C PRO A 51 -4.90 8.68 -1.14
N VAL A 52 -3.61 8.85 -0.86
CA VAL A 52 -2.56 7.86 -1.14
C VAL A 52 -2.24 7.12 0.14
N HIS A 53 -2.42 5.80 0.15
CA HIS A 53 -2.04 5.00 1.31
C HIS A 53 -0.60 4.56 1.17
N LEU A 54 0.24 4.89 2.15
CA LEU A 54 1.66 4.58 2.13
C LEU A 54 1.97 3.54 3.19
N ALA A 55 2.26 2.31 2.78
CA ALA A 55 2.62 1.22 3.67
C ALA A 55 4.12 1.34 4.02
N VAL A 56 4.40 1.82 5.24
CA VAL A 56 5.74 2.15 5.71
C VAL A 56 6.33 0.97 6.49
N ILE A 57 7.61 0.66 6.26
CA ILE A 57 8.40 -0.26 7.08
C ILE A 57 9.10 0.56 8.18
N PRO A 58 8.59 0.59 9.42
CA PRO A 58 9.00 1.61 10.39
C PRO A 58 10.47 1.53 10.84
N LYS A 59 11.09 0.34 10.90
CA LYS A 59 12.51 0.17 11.26
C LYS A 59 13.45 0.81 10.24
N LEU A 60 13.00 0.89 8.99
CA LEU A 60 13.78 1.39 7.86
C LEU A 60 13.37 2.81 7.44
N ALA A 61 12.30 3.35 8.03
CA ALA A 61 11.83 4.69 7.75
C ALA A 61 12.84 5.75 8.23
N ASP A 62 13.22 6.66 7.34
CA ASP A 62 14.05 7.80 7.70
C ASP A 62 13.21 9.06 8.03
N PRO A 63 13.82 10.11 8.64
CA PRO A 63 13.12 11.36 8.90
C PRO A 63 12.59 12.07 7.65
N GLY A 64 13.25 11.91 6.50
CA GLY A 64 12.82 12.53 5.24
C GLY A 64 11.48 12.00 4.78
N LEU A 65 11.22 10.70 4.98
CA LEU A 65 9.89 10.13 4.74
C LEU A 65 8.82 10.75 5.65
N ALA A 66 9.15 11.01 6.91
CA ALA A 66 8.21 11.61 7.87
C ALA A 66 7.87 13.06 7.48
N ASP A 67 8.88 13.86 7.11
CA ASP A 67 8.72 15.23 6.63
C ASP A 67 7.87 15.24 5.34
N LEU A 68 8.17 14.36 4.39
CA LEU A 68 7.38 14.21 3.18
C LEU A 68 5.91 13.86 3.48
N CYS A 69 5.65 12.92 4.40
CA CYS A 69 4.28 12.58 4.77
C CYS A 69 3.55 13.74 5.45
N HIS A 70 4.27 14.55 6.23
CA HIS A 70 3.72 15.74 6.89
C HIS A 70 3.29 16.82 5.89
N ASP A 71 4.11 17.06 4.86
CA ASP A 71 3.88 18.11 3.87
C ASP A 71 2.78 17.75 2.85
N HIS A 72 2.38 16.49 2.76
CA HIS A 72 1.38 16.01 1.80
C HIS A 72 0.06 15.57 2.49
N PRO A 73 -0.99 16.41 2.56
CA PRO A 73 -2.21 16.17 3.35
C PRO A 73 -3.08 14.99 2.86
N TYR A 74 -2.88 14.54 1.62
CA TYR A 74 -3.58 13.39 1.05
C TYR A 74 -2.90 12.06 1.38
N VAL A 75 -1.74 12.06 2.06
CA VAL A 75 -1.08 10.83 2.48
C VAL A 75 -1.80 10.20 3.68
N ARG A 76 -1.93 8.87 3.64
CA ARG A 76 -2.42 8.03 4.75
C ARG A 76 -1.35 6.98 5.06
N VAL A 77 -0.61 7.20 6.14
CA VAL A 77 0.44 6.26 6.56
C VAL A 77 -0.19 5.00 7.15
N LEU A 78 0.25 3.84 6.66
CA LEU A 78 -0.11 2.52 7.15
C LEU A 78 1.16 1.81 7.61
N VAL A 79 1.06 0.95 8.62
CA VAL A 79 2.19 0.14 9.09
C VAL A 79 2.28 -1.13 8.22
N HIS A 80 3.45 -1.37 7.63
CA HIS A 80 3.76 -2.56 6.82
C HIS A 80 4.76 -3.48 7.53
N GLY A 81 4.37 -3.98 8.70
CA GLY A 81 5.26 -4.75 9.56
C GLY A 81 6.19 -3.86 10.40
N TRP A 82 7.37 -4.37 10.77
CA TRP A 82 8.37 -3.63 11.55
C TRP A 82 9.65 -3.36 10.76
N ALA A 83 10.36 -4.43 10.39
CA ALA A 83 11.63 -4.52 9.69
C ALA A 83 11.50 -5.10 8.27
N HIS A 84 10.36 -5.71 7.96
CA HIS A 84 10.15 -6.54 6.76
C HIS A 84 11.12 -7.73 6.67
N GLU A 85 11.62 -8.20 7.82
CA GLU A 85 12.56 -9.31 7.92
C GLU A 85 11.80 -10.63 8.10
N ASN A 86 12.11 -11.64 7.28
CA ASN A 86 11.47 -12.95 7.41
C ASN A 86 12.11 -13.77 8.54
N HIS A 87 11.33 -14.06 9.58
CA HIS A 87 11.73 -14.92 10.69
C HIS A 87 11.11 -16.33 10.62
N ALA A 88 10.40 -16.67 9.54
CA ALA A 88 9.84 -18.00 9.37
C ALA A 88 10.93 -19.06 9.11
N PRO A 89 10.76 -20.29 9.64
CA PRO A 89 11.63 -21.41 9.29
C PRO A 89 11.67 -21.67 7.79
N HIS A 90 12.78 -22.23 7.31
CA HIS A 90 12.94 -22.56 5.90
C HIS A 90 11.79 -23.45 5.37
N GLY A 91 11.28 -23.13 4.19
CA GLY A 91 10.17 -23.86 3.56
C GLY A 91 8.78 -23.52 4.11
N ARG A 92 8.66 -22.56 5.02
CA ARG A 92 7.37 -22.09 5.54
C ARG A 92 6.97 -20.77 4.90
N LYS A 93 5.68 -20.42 5.00
CA LYS A 93 5.15 -19.11 4.59
C LYS A 93 5.95 -18.02 5.31
N LYS A 94 6.40 -17.00 4.56
CA LYS A 94 7.13 -15.87 5.14
C LYS A 94 6.31 -15.22 6.24
N ALA A 95 6.95 -14.95 7.36
CA ALA A 95 6.32 -14.30 8.50
C ALA A 95 7.36 -13.51 9.26
N GLU A 96 7.12 -12.22 9.42
CA GLU A 96 8.00 -11.35 10.18
C GLU A 96 7.92 -11.62 11.68
N PHE A 97 6.74 -11.86 12.21
CA PHE A 97 6.54 -12.11 13.64
C PHE A 97 6.63 -13.60 13.99
N GLY A 98 7.33 -14.38 13.16
CA GLY A 98 7.51 -15.83 13.32
C GLY A 98 6.24 -16.64 13.05
N HIS A 99 6.25 -17.91 13.45
CA HIS A 99 5.05 -18.73 13.41
C HIS A 99 4.16 -18.50 14.63
N PRO A 100 2.83 -18.65 14.47
CA PRO A 100 1.91 -18.58 15.60
C PRO A 100 2.35 -19.58 16.66
N ARG A 101 2.25 -19.18 17.93
CA ARG A 101 2.29 -20.14 19.04
C ARG A 101 1.24 -21.22 18.76
N SER A 102 1.49 -22.46 19.14
CA SER A 102 0.57 -23.58 18.83
C SER A 102 -0.90 -23.29 19.20
N ALA A 103 -1.12 -22.54 20.29
CA ALA A 103 -2.44 -22.12 20.75
C ALA A 103 -3.15 -21.04 19.89
N LEU A 104 -2.44 -20.39 18.96
CA LEU A 104 -2.93 -19.31 18.10
C LEU A 104 -2.82 -19.67 16.60
N ALA A 105 -2.56 -20.94 16.30
CA ALA A 105 -2.32 -21.40 14.93
C ALA A 105 -3.55 -21.25 14.02
N GLU A 106 -4.77 -21.34 14.58
CA GLU A 106 -6.02 -21.17 13.83
C GLU A 106 -6.26 -19.70 13.46
N GLU A 107 -6.03 -18.76 14.39
CA GLU A 107 -6.24 -17.32 14.14
C GLU A 107 -5.34 -16.76 13.04
N ALA A 108 -4.11 -17.28 12.91
CA ALA A 108 -3.15 -16.83 11.91
C ALA A 108 -3.27 -17.55 10.55
N ALA A 109 -4.17 -18.52 10.43
CA ALA A 109 -4.44 -19.26 9.20
C ALA A 109 -5.57 -18.65 8.36
N ALA A 110 -6.35 -17.72 8.92
CA ALA A 110 -7.35 -16.90 8.22
C ALA A 110 -6.70 -15.70 7.50
#